data_AF-A0A0C9QHM7-F1
#
_entry.id   AF-A0A0C9QHM7-F1
#
_cell.length_a   1.000
_cell.length_b   1.000
_cell.length_c   1.000
_cell.angle_alpha   90.00
_cell.angle_beta   90.00
_cell.angle_gamma   90.00
#
_symmetry.space_group_name_H-M   'P 1'
#
loop_
_entity.id
_entity.type
_entity.pdbx_description
1 polymer ?
#
loop_
_entity_poly.entity_id
_entity_poly.type
_entity_poly.pdbx_seq_one_letter_code
_entity_poly.pdbx_strand_id
1 'polypeptide(L)'
;LSRYSAATRNFIPFRKTDTIDNASVDNAGLCSTLFSCWLTKYLWRAYRDNGLTDLPKSSPYDCCDYNVQRLEALWNEEVVRNGLSGASFSRVTWKFIRTRTLIALLITAMSVVFGFVGSAVVMRKMLELIESPDGDVMTGIGWVLVLFLMDGLKVLLQCWAWIMSYRTAQRFKAAFIATMYRKLIRTSNLGNKDSGKVR
;
A
#
# COMPACT_ATOMS: atom_id res chain seq x y z
N LEU A 1 7.98 7.07 -19.06
CA LEU A 1 7.25 7.60 -17.87
C LEU A 1 5.76 7.21 -17.78
N SER A 2 5.06 6.87 -18.88
CA SER A 2 3.61 6.59 -18.83
C SER A 2 3.20 5.43 -17.91
N ARG A 3 4.06 4.40 -17.76
CA ARG A 3 3.83 3.20 -16.93
C ARG A 3 3.57 3.47 -15.44
N TYR A 4 4.07 4.59 -14.91
CA TYR A 4 3.90 4.98 -13.51
C TYR A 4 2.92 6.15 -13.32
N SER A 5 2.36 6.70 -14.40
CA SER A 5 1.50 7.89 -14.36
C SER A 5 0.29 7.74 -13.44
N ALA A 6 -0.31 6.54 -13.39
CA ALA A 6 -1.42 6.22 -12.48
C ALA A 6 -0.97 6.16 -11.02
N ALA A 7 0.25 5.67 -10.74
CA ALA A 7 0.79 5.64 -9.39
C ALA A 7 1.24 7.02 -8.90
N THR A 8 1.78 7.86 -9.79
CA THR A 8 2.19 9.23 -9.48
C THR A 8 1.01 10.19 -9.31
N ARG A 9 -0.17 9.85 -9.85
CA ARG A 9 -1.40 10.64 -9.69
C ARG A 9 -1.90 10.72 -8.25
N ASN A 10 -1.63 9.71 -7.42
CA ASN A 10 -1.99 9.72 -6.00
C ASN A 10 -1.14 10.70 -5.17
N PHE A 11 -0.09 11.31 -5.75
CA PHE A 11 0.73 12.30 -5.06
C PHE A 11 0.15 13.72 -5.14
N ILE A 12 -1.01 13.91 -5.78
CA ILE A 12 -1.68 15.21 -5.85
C ILE A 12 -2.51 15.41 -4.57
N PRO A 13 -2.29 16.48 -3.79
CA PRO A 13 -2.85 16.61 -2.44
C PRO A 13 -4.37 16.78 -2.41
N PHE A 14 -4.93 17.58 -3.31
CA PHE A 14 -6.37 17.86 -3.39
C PHE A 14 -6.91 17.62 -4.79
N ARG A 15 -7.98 16.82 -4.89
CA ARG A 15 -8.69 16.56 -6.15
C ARG A 15 -10.19 16.75 -5.94
N LYS A 16 -10.80 17.66 -6.71
CA LYS A 16 -12.25 17.68 -6.92
C LYS A 16 -12.55 16.62 -7.97
N THR A 17 -13.38 15.64 -7.63
CA THR A 17 -13.83 14.61 -8.56
C THR A 17 -15.31 14.85 -8.83
N ASP A 18 -15.66 15.11 -10.10
CA ASP A 18 -17.04 15.39 -10.54
C ASP A 18 -17.93 14.12 -10.62
N THR A 19 -17.37 12.93 -10.41
CA THR A 19 -18.10 11.66 -10.52
C THR A 19 -18.05 10.87 -9.21
N ILE A 20 -19.10 11.04 -8.41
CA ILE A 20 -19.29 10.44 -7.08
C ILE A 20 -19.47 8.91 -7.16
N ASP A 21 -19.92 8.38 -8.31
CA ASP A 21 -20.30 6.96 -8.45
C ASP A 21 -19.13 6.01 -8.74
N ASN A 22 -17.93 6.55 -9.03
CA ASN A 22 -16.71 5.77 -9.30
C ASN A 22 -15.53 6.23 -8.44
N ALA A 23 -15.79 6.58 -7.18
CA ALA A 23 -14.75 6.93 -6.21
C ALA A 23 -13.94 5.68 -5.79
N SER A 24 -13.21 5.09 -6.75
CA SER A 24 -12.18 4.11 -6.47
C SER A 24 -11.02 4.79 -5.75
N VAL A 25 -10.24 3.99 -5.05
CA VAL A 25 -9.06 4.46 -4.31
C VAL A 25 -8.04 5.23 -5.17
N ASP A 26 -8.08 5.03 -6.49
CA ASP A 26 -7.20 5.70 -7.45
C ASP A 26 -7.66 7.11 -7.83
N ASN A 27 -8.91 7.47 -7.48
CA ASN A 27 -9.45 8.79 -7.69
C ASN A 27 -9.29 9.70 -6.46
N ALA A 28 -8.89 9.14 -5.31
CA ALA A 28 -8.66 9.90 -4.09
C ALA A 28 -7.32 10.65 -4.13
N GLY A 29 -7.32 11.92 -3.71
CA GLY A 29 -6.08 12.69 -3.50
C GLY A 29 -5.22 12.10 -2.37
N LEU A 30 -3.99 12.59 -2.24
CA LEU A 30 -2.99 12.08 -1.28
C LEU A 30 -3.55 12.09 0.16
N CYS A 31 -4.13 13.21 0.60
CA CYS A 31 -4.72 13.33 1.94
C CYS A 31 -5.95 12.43 2.12
N SER A 32 -6.83 12.37 1.13
CA SER A 32 -8.01 11.49 1.18
C SER A 32 -7.60 10.02 1.27
N THR A 33 -6.54 9.63 0.58
CA THR A 33 -5.99 8.26 0.60
C THR A 33 -5.34 7.95 1.94
N LEU A 34 -4.56 8.89 2.50
CA LEU A 34 -3.88 8.72 3.79
C LEU A 34 -4.86 8.61 4.95
N PHE A 35 -5.83 9.53 5.03
CA PHE A 35 -6.82 9.54 6.10
C PHE A 35 -8.02 8.62 5.83
N SER A 36 -8.00 7.91 4.70
CA SER A 36 -9.12 7.06 4.26
C SER A 36 -10.48 7.77 4.26
N CYS A 37 -10.50 9.10 4.11
CA CYS A 37 -11.73 9.90 4.14
C CYS A 37 -12.72 9.49 3.04
N TRP A 38 -12.21 8.94 1.94
CA TRP A 38 -13.02 8.40 0.85
C TRP A 38 -13.92 7.23 1.31
N LEU A 39 -13.51 6.47 2.33
CA LEU A 39 -14.24 5.32 2.85
C LEU A 39 -15.32 5.71 3.86
N THR A 40 -15.17 6.86 4.54
CA THR A 40 -16.07 7.32 5.61
C THR A 40 -17.53 7.39 5.17
N LYS A 41 -17.80 7.86 3.95
CA LYS A 41 -19.18 7.93 3.40
C LYS A 41 -19.82 6.54 3.27
N TYR A 42 -19.05 5.56 2.81
CA TYR A 42 -19.53 4.19 2.62
C TYR A 42 -19.76 3.48 3.96
N LEU A 43 -18.86 3.67 4.92
CA LEU A 43 -19.02 3.12 6.27
C LEU A 43 -20.24 3.73 7.00
N TRP A 44 -20.45 5.04 6.87
CA TRP A 44 -21.59 5.70 7.50
C TRP A 44 -22.91 5.23 6.90
N ARG A 45 -22.95 5.02 5.57
CA ARG A 45 -24.11 4.44 4.88
C ARG A 45 -24.34 2.99 5.30
N ALA A 46 -23.29 2.18 5.36
CA ALA A 46 -23.39 0.78 5.78
C ALA A 46 -23.87 0.63 7.23
N TYR A 47 -23.45 1.55 8.10
CA TYR A 47 -23.94 1.64 9.49
C TYR A 47 -25.42 1.99 9.55
N ARG A 48 -25.87 2.95 8.73
CA ARG A 48 -27.27 3.41 8.73
C ARG A 48 -28.23 2.41 8.07
N ASP A 49 -27.77 1.74 7.03
CA ASP A 49 -28.59 0.85 6.19
C ASP A 49 -28.40 -0.64 6.56
N ASN A 50 -27.64 -0.95 7.63
CA ASN A 50 -27.31 -2.31 8.10
C ASN A 50 -26.80 -3.26 6.99
N GLY A 51 -26.04 -2.74 6.02
CA GLY A 51 -25.66 -3.52 4.86
C GLY A 51 -24.52 -2.90 4.04
N LEU A 52 -23.77 -3.77 3.37
CA LEU A 52 -22.64 -3.42 2.50
C LEU A 52 -23.04 -3.55 1.02
N THR A 53 -24.15 -2.94 0.63
CA THR A 53 -24.74 -3.07 -0.72
C THR A 53 -24.09 -2.17 -1.77
N ASP A 54 -23.62 -1.00 -1.37
CA ASP A 54 -23.11 0.06 -2.26
C ASP A 54 -21.59 0.25 -2.15
N LEU A 55 -20.80 -0.83 -2.18
CA LEU A 55 -19.33 -0.66 -2.19
C LEU A 55 -18.84 -0.18 -3.56
N PRO A 56 -17.84 0.73 -3.58
CA PRO A 56 -17.22 1.13 -4.82
C PRO A 56 -16.54 -0.07 -5.48
N LYS A 57 -16.60 -0.14 -6.80
CA LYS A 57 -15.89 -1.17 -7.57
C LYS A 57 -14.39 -1.11 -7.26
N SER A 58 -13.77 -2.28 -7.12
CA SER A 58 -12.33 -2.39 -6.88
C SER A 58 -11.54 -1.68 -7.99
N SER A 59 -10.42 -1.06 -7.61
CA SER A 59 -9.51 -0.44 -8.57
C SER A 59 -9.13 -1.44 -9.67
N PRO A 60 -9.09 -1.04 -10.95
CA PRO A 60 -8.60 -1.90 -12.04
C PRO A 60 -7.17 -2.41 -11.78
N TYR A 61 -6.35 -1.64 -11.04
CA TYR A 61 -4.97 -1.99 -10.68
C TYR A 61 -4.89 -2.91 -9.45
N ASP A 62 -5.92 -2.90 -8.60
CA ASP A 62 -6.13 -3.87 -7.53
C ASP A 62 -6.84 -5.14 -8.02
N CYS A 63 -7.36 -5.13 -9.25
CA CYS A 63 -8.09 -6.24 -9.81
C CYS A 63 -7.21 -7.49 -9.99
N CYS A 64 -7.81 -8.65 -9.79
CA CYS A 64 -7.10 -9.92 -9.75
C CYS A 64 -6.47 -10.26 -11.12
N ASP A 65 -7.17 -9.99 -12.22
CA ASP A 65 -6.72 -10.40 -13.56
C ASP A 65 -5.35 -9.82 -13.95
N TYR A 66 -5.13 -8.54 -13.70
CA TYR A 66 -3.84 -7.90 -14.00
C TYR A 66 -2.72 -8.45 -13.13
N ASN A 67 -2.99 -8.67 -11.84
CA ASN A 67 -2.00 -9.17 -10.89
C ASN A 67 -1.67 -10.65 -11.11
N VAL A 68 -2.65 -11.47 -11.51
CA VAL A 68 -2.48 -12.87 -11.93
C VAL A 68 -1.63 -12.95 -13.19
N GLN A 69 -1.96 -12.20 -14.24
CA GLN A 69 -1.17 -12.18 -15.48
C GLN A 69 0.28 -11.80 -15.21
N ARG A 70 0.51 -10.81 -14.34
CA ARG A 70 1.86 -10.41 -13.93
C ARG A 70 2.60 -11.53 -13.20
N LEU A 71 1.93 -12.23 -12.27
CA LEU A 71 2.53 -13.32 -11.52
C LEU A 71 2.87 -14.51 -12.44
N GLU A 72 1.97 -14.87 -13.36
CA GLU A 72 2.18 -15.91 -14.37
C GLU A 72 3.34 -15.56 -15.31
N ALA A 73 3.44 -14.30 -15.77
CA ALA A 73 4.54 -13.84 -16.61
C ALA A 73 5.90 -13.97 -15.89
N LEU A 74 5.98 -13.54 -14.62
CA LEU A 74 7.21 -13.67 -13.83
C LEU A 74 7.56 -15.14 -13.54
N TRP A 75 6.55 -15.99 -13.35
CA TRP A 75 6.76 -17.44 -13.20
C TRP A 75 7.34 -18.06 -14.48
N ASN A 76 6.77 -17.72 -15.65
CA ASN A 76 7.26 -18.23 -16.92
C ASN A 76 8.69 -17.76 -17.20
N GLU A 77 9.02 -16.50 -16.91
CA GLU A 77 10.39 -15.98 -17.03
C GLU A 77 11.39 -16.76 -16.14
N GLU A 78 11.00 -17.10 -14.91
CA GLU A 78 11.84 -17.89 -14.00
C GLU A 78 12.05 -19.32 -14.50
N VAL A 79 11.00 -19.96 -15.03
CA VAL A 79 11.08 -21.32 -15.59
C VAL A 79 11.94 -21.34 -16.86
N VAL A 80 11.80 -20.36 -17.74
CA VAL A 80 12.61 -20.25 -18.96
C VAL A 80 14.08 -20.05 -18.61
N ARG A 81 14.39 -19.24 -17.59
CA ARG A 81 15.76 -18.90 -17.21
C ARG A 81 16.48 -19.98 -16.41
N ASN A 82 15.78 -20.61 -15.46
CA ASN A 82 16.39 -21.52 -14.47
C ASN A 82 16.01 -22.98 -14.68
N GLY A 83 15.17 -23.27 -15.68
CA GLY A 83 14.58 -24.59 -15.89
C GLY A 83 13.55 -24.96 -14.82
N LEU A 84 12.81 -26.06 -15.05
CA LEU A 84 11.80 -26.56 -14.12
C LEU A 84 12.40 -27.00 -12.77
N SER A 85 13.59 -27.61 -12.79
CA SER A 85 14.30 -28.09 -11.59
C SER A 85 14.92 -26.96 -10.76
N GLY A 86 15.28 -25.84 -11.39
CA GLY A 86 15.88 -24.67 -10.74
C GLY A 86 14.89 -23.54 -10.43
N ALA A 87 13.64 -23.62 -10.90
CA ALA A 87 12.65 -22.55 -10.69
C ALA A 87 12.25 -22.43 -9.21
N SER A 88 12.24 -21.20 -8.68
CA SER A 88 11.84 -20.93 -7.30
C SER A 88 10.68 -19.94 -7.25
N PHE A 89 9.58 -20.35 -6.63
CA PHE A 89 8.42 -19.48 -6.42
C PHE A 89 8.73 -18.31 -5.47
N SER A 90 9.63 -18.51 -4.51
CA SER A 90 10.09 -17.45 -3.60
C SER A 90 10.81 -16.33 -4.35
N ARG A 91 11.61 -16.66 -5.38
CA ARG A 91 12.27 -15.66 -6.24
C ARG A 91 11.25 -14.85 -7.05
N VAL A 92 10.23 -15.50 -7.58
CA VAL A 92 9.14 -14.87 -8.33
C VAL A 92 8.31 -13.95 -7.43
N THR A 93 7.96 -14.43 -6.23
CA THR A 93 7.27 -13.66 -5.19
C THR A 93 8.07 -12.41 -4.83
N TRP A 94 9.37 -12.55 -4.58
CA TRP A 94 10.23 -11.42 -4.29
C TRP A 94 10.26 -10.42 -5.45
N LYS A 95 10.45 -10.84 -6.70
CA LYS A 95 10.37 -9.96 -7.88
C LYS A 95 9.03 -9.22 -7.96
N PHE A 96 7.93 -9.85 -7.58
CA PHE A 96 6.60 -9.26 -7.62
C PHE A 96 6.44 -8.08 -6.62
N ILE A 97 6.92 -8.25 -5.39
CA ILE A 97 6.74 -7.26 -4.30
C ILE A 97 7.91 -6.27 -4.17
N ARG A 98 9.12 -6.63 -4.59
CA ARG A 98 10.41 -5.96 -4.30
C ARG A 98 10.36 -4.44 -4.42
N THR A 99 9.97 -3.91 -5.57
CA THR A 99 10.02 -2.45 -5.81
C THR A 99 9.15 -1.68 -4.81
N ARG A 100 7.97 -2.22 -4.46
CA ARG A 100 7.04 -1.55 -3.54
C ARG A 100 7.49 -1.70 -2.09
N THR A 101 8.02 -2.87 -1.73
CA THR A 101 8.60 -3.10 -0.40
C THR A 101 9.81 -2.20 -0.17
N LEU A 102 10.67 -2.00 -1.16
CA LEU A 102 11.81 -1.08 -1.06
C LEU A 102 11.37 0.38 -0.86
N ILE A 103 10.36 0.83 -1.60
CA ILE A 103 9.80 2.18 -1.41
C ILE A 103 9.20 2.33 -0.01
N ALA A 104 8.41 1.35 0.45
CA ALA A 104 7.84 1.37 1.80
C ALA A 104 8.93 1.39 2.89
N LEU A 105 10.01 0.63 2.69
CA LEU A 105 11.16 0.63 3.59
C LEU A 105 11.86 1.99 3.63
N LEU A 106 12.06 2.65 2.48
CA LEU A 106 12.63 4.00 2.42
C LEU A 106 11.74 5.01 3.14
N ILE A 107 10.42 4.97 2.95
CA ILE A 107 9.48 5.85 3.64
C ILE A 107 9.52 5.61 5.15
N THR A 108 9.63 4.35 5.57
CA THR A 108 9.74 3.98 6.99
C THR A 108 11.07 4.45 7.59
N ALA A 109 12.16 4.34 6.85
CA ALA A 109 13.46 4.85 7.31
C ALA A 109 13.39 6.38 7.51
N MET A 110 12.77 7.11 6.57
CA MET A 110 12.55 8.55 6.71
C MET A 110 11.68 8.88 7.94
N SER A 111 10.60 8.13 8.19
CA SER A 111 9.74 8.37 9.37
C SER A 111 10.52 8.19 10.67
N VAL A 112 11.36 7.15 10.76
CA VAL A 112 12.23 6.91 11.93
C VAL A 112 13.19 8.08 12.16
N VAL A 113 13.79 8.62 11.09
CA VAL A 113 14.68 9.80 11.19
C VAL A 113 13.93 11.01 11.74
N PHE A 114 12.74 11.33 11.21
CA PHE A 114 11.93 12.44 11.73
C PHE A 114 11.53 12.24 13.20
N GLY A 115 11.17 11.02 13.58
CA GLY A 115 10.85 10.69 14.97
C GLY A 115 12.05 10.84 15.90
N PHE A 116 13.22 10.37 15.49
CA PHE A 116 14.43 10.47 16.29
C PHE A 116 14.91 11.92 16.42
N VAL A 117 15.01 12.64 15.29
CA VAL A 117 15.46 14.04 15.27
C VAL A 117 14.48 14.93 16.02
N GLY A 118 13.17 14.74 15.80
CA GLY A 118 12.12 15.49 16.49
C GLY A 118 12.22 15.32 18.00
N SER A 119 12.24 14.09 18.50
CA SER A 119 12.32 13.85 19.94
C SER A 119 13.67 14.25 20.54
N ALA A 120 14.80 13.89 19.93
CA ALA A 120 16.11 14.11 20.53
C ALA A 120 16.54 15.59 20.51
N VAL A 121 16.32 16.29 19.39
CA VAL A 121 16.76 17.68 19.24
C VAL A 121 15.82 18.63 19.95
N VAL A 122 14.51 18.47 19.79
CA VAL A 122 13.55 19.41 20.38
C VAL A 122 13.47 19.24 21.89
N MET A 123 13.52 18.02 22.42
CA MET A 123 13.55 17.80 23.87
C MET A 123 14.78 18.45 24.51
N ARG A 124 15.95 18.32 23.87
CA ARG A 124 17.18 18.97 24.35
C ARG A 124 17.05 20.49 24.38
N LYS A 125 16.51 21.08 23.31
CA LYS A 125 16.31 22.53 23.20
C LYS A 125 15.27 23.06 24.18
N MET A 126 14.24 22.25 24.47
CA MET A 126 13.28 22.56 25.53
C MET A 126 13.92 22.54 26.92
N LEU A 127 14.75 21.54 27.22
CA LEU A 127 15.44 21.46 28.50
C LEU A 127 16.37 22.67 28.71
N GLU A 128 17.15 23.02 27.68
CA GLU A 128 18.03 24.20 27.68
C GLU A 128 17.23 25.51 27.89
N LEU A 129 16.01 25.62 27.35
CA LEU A 129 15.15 26.78 27.54
C LEU A 129 14.61 26.88 28.98
N ILE A 130 14.25 25.75 29.60
CA ILE A 130 13.73 25.70 30.98
C ILE A 130 14.83 26.03 32.00
N GLU A 131 16.07 25.60 31.74
CA GLU A 131 17.21 25.88 32.62
C GLU A 131 17.72 27.32 32.49
N SER A 132 17.40 28.01 31.39
CA SER A 132 17.84 29.39 31.17
C SER A 132 17.01 30.41 31.98
N PRO A 133 17.65 31.32 32.74
CA PRO A 133 16.93 32.32 33.55
C PRO A 133 16.22 33.39 32.70
N ASP A 134 16.63 33.59 31.44
CA ASP A 134 16.04 34.52 30.47
C ASP A 134 15.14 33.80 29.43
N GLY A 135 14.60 32.63 29.77
CA GLY A 135 13.83 31.79 28.87
C GLY A 135 12.55 32.48 28.34
N ASP A 136 12.53 32.79 27.05
CA ASP A 136 11.38 33.39 26.38
C ASP A 136 10.28 32.35 26.05
N VAL A 137 9.06 32.64 26.49
CA VAL A 137 7.87 31.79 26.29
C VAL A 137 7.54 31.62 24.81
N MET A 138 7.75 32.65 23.98
CA MET A 138 7.45 32.59 22.56
C MET A 138 8.36 31.57 21.85
N THR A 139 9.64 31.56 22.21
CA THR A 139 10.61 30.55 21.75
C THR A 139 10.19 29.14 22.16
N GLY A 140 9.68 28.96 23.39
CA GLY A 140 9.16 27.69 23.87
C GLY A 140 7.97 27.18 23.05
N ILE A 141 6.99 28.06 22.77
CA ILE A 141 5.85 27.74 21.90
C ILE A 141 6.33 27.32 20.51
N GLY A 142 7.33 28.00 19.95
CA GLY A 142 7.95 27.64 18.68
C GLY A 142 8.49 26.20 18.67
N TRP A 143 9.21 25.79 19.72
CA TRP A 143 9.71 24.42 19.84
C TRP A 143 8.59 23.38 19.98
N VAL A 144 7.52 23.66 20.73
CA VAL A 144 6.34 22.77 20.80
C VAL A 144 5.72 22.58 19.41
N LEU A 145 5.57 23.67 18.65
CA LEU A 145 5.00 23.61 17.30
C LEU A 145 5.89 22.80 16.36
N VAL A 146 7.21 22.97 16.42
CA VAL A 146 8.16 22.16 15.65
C VAL A 146 8.05 20.68 16.02
N LEU A 147 7.96 20.35 17.32
CA LEU A 147 7.77 18.97 17.77
C LEU A 147 6.48 18.36 17.21
N PHE A 148 5.37 19.11 17.30
CA PHE A 148 4.07 18.68 16.80
C PHE A 148 4.11 18.43 15.28
N LEU A 149 4.74 19.32 14.52
CA LEU A 149 4.88 19.16 13.06
C LEU A 149 5.75 17.96 12.69
N MET A 150 6.86 17.74 13.40
CA MET A 150 7.76 16.60 13.15
C MET A 150 7.08 15.27 13.50
N ASP A 151 6.36 15.22 14.62
CA ASP A 151 5.61 14.03 15.01
C ASP A 151 4.45 13.75 14.06
N GLY A 152 3.72 14.78 13.65
CA GLY A 152 2.68 14.69 12.62
C GLY A 152 3.24 14.14 11.31
N LEU A 153 4.37 14.66 10.83
CA LEU A 153 5.01 14.17 9.60
C LEU A 153 5.47 12.71 9.73
N LYS A 154 6.06 12.34 10.87
CA LYS A 154 6.43 10.94 11.17
C LYS A 154 5.21 10.02 11.04
N VAL A 155 4.10 10.36 11.70
CA VAL A 155 2.88 9.55 11.69
C VAL A 155 2.32 9.44 10.26
N LEU A 156 2.30 10.55 9.50
CA LEU A 156 1.83 10.55 8.11
C LEU A 156 2.65 9.61 7.22
N LEU A 157 3.99 9.68 7.30
CA LEU A 157 4.88 8.80 6.55
C LEU A 157 4.68 7.34 6.94
N GLN A 158 4.49 7.07 8.24
CA GLN A 158 4.25 5.73 8.74
C GLN A 158 2.92 5.15 8.22
N CYS A 159 1.82 5.91 8.32
CA CYS A 159 0.54 5.52 7.75
C CYS A 159 0.66 5.21 6.26
N TRP A 160 1.41 6.02 5.52
CA TRP A 160 1.61 5.79 4.09
C TRP A 160 2.34 4.49 3.79
N ALA A 161 3.43 4.21 4.51
CA ALA A 161 4.19 2.97 4.36
C ALA A 161 3.32 1.73 4.66
N TRP A 162 2.45 1.82 5.67
CA TRP A 162 1.51 0.77 6.03
C TRP A 162 0.47 0.53 4.94
N ILE A 163 -0.14 1.59 4.40
CA ILE A 163 -1.10 1.49 3.29
C ILE A 163 -0.46 0.84 2.06
N MET A 164 0.74 1.27 1.68
CA MET A 164 1.46 0.67 0.54
C MET A 164 1.76 -0.82 0.76
N SER A 165 2.21 -1.18 1.97
CA SER A 165 2.53 -2.55 2.33
C SER A 165 1.30 -3.44 2.32
N TYR A 166 0.20 -2.97 2.92
CA TYR A 166 -1.08 -3.68 2.94
C TYR A 166 -1.62 -3.93 1.54
N ARG A 167 -1.67 -2.89 0.68
CA ARG A 167 -2.13 -3.05 -0.71
C ARG A 167 -1.25 -4.02 -1.50
N THR A 168 0.07 -3.98 -1.29
CA THR A 168 0.99 -4.90 -1.96
C THR A 168 0.75 -6.35 -1.54
N ALA A 169 0.53 -6.59 -0.25
CA ALA A 169 0.20 -7.90 0.28
C ALA A 169 -1.15 -8.42 -0.25
N GLN A 170 -2.19 -7.58 -0.29
CA GLN A 170 -3.50 -7.96 -0.82
C GLN A 170 -3.42 -8.35 -2.30
N ARG A 171 -2.74 -7.55 -3.13
CA ARG A 171 -2.53 -7.86 -4.56
C ARG A 171 -1.81 -9.18 -4.77
N PHE A 172 -0.77 -9.44 -3.98
CA PHE A 172 -0.03 -10.70 -4.06
C PHE A 172 -0.90 -11.88 -3.64
N LYS A 173 -1.61 -11.78 -2.51
CA LYS A 173 -2.53 -12.82 -2.02
C LYS A 173 -3.60 -13.15 -3.06
N ALA A 174 -4.23 -12.14 -3.64
CA ALA A 174 -5.25 -12.32 -4.68
C ALA A 174 -4.67 -13.06 -5.89
N ALA A 175 -3.51 -12.62 -6.39
CA ALA A 175 -2.84 -13.26 -7.52
C ALA A 175 -2.46 -14.72 -7.23
N PHE A 176 -1.93 -14.99 -6.04
CA PHE A 176 -1.54 -16.33 -5.61
C PHE A 176 -2.73 -17.29 -5.59
N ILE A 177 -3.82 -16.90 -4.89
CA ILE A 177 -5.03 -17.73 -4.76
C ILE A 177 -5.63 -18.02 -6.14
N ALA A 178 -5.78 -17.00 -6.99
CA ALA A 178 -6.34 -17.18 -8.32
C ALA A 178 -5.46 -18.06 -9.23
N THR A 179 -4.13 -17.94 -9.14
CA THR A 179 -3.20 -18.80 -9.87
C THR A 179 -3.29 -20.26 -9.40
N MET A 180 -3.38 -20.48 -8.09
CA MET A 180 -3.56 -21.82 -7.52
C MET A 180 -4.89 -22.44 -7.96
N TYR A 181 -5.98 -21.67 -7.91
CA TYR A 181 -7.28 -22.12 -8.36
C TYR A 181 -7.30 -22.53 -9.84
N ARG A 182 -6.70 -21.71 -10.73
CA ARG A 182 -6.55 -22.04 -12.15
C ARG A 182 -5.76 -23.34 -12.36
N LYS A 183 -4.67 -23.53 -11.62
CA LYS A 183 -3.89 -24.78 -11.71
C LYS A 183 -4.70 -25.98 -11.26
N LEU A 184 -5.43 -25.86 -10.15
CA LEU A 184 -6.26 -26.93 -9.59
C LEU A 184 -7.36 -27.39 -10.56
N ILE A 185 -8.08 -26.45 -11.17
CA ILE A 185 -9.09 -26.76 -12.20
C ILE A 185 -8.46 -27.43 -13.42
N ARG A 186 -7.29 -26.95 -13.85
CA ARG A 186 -6.60 -27.54 -15.00
C ARG A 186 -6.20 -28.98 -14.72
N THR A 187 -5.69 -29.28 -13.52
CA THR A 187 -5.32 -30.64 -13.12
C THR A 187 -6.52 -31.56 -12.94
N SER A 188 -7.65 -31.08 -12.39
CA SER A 188 -8.86 -31.89 -12.27
C SER A 188 -9.45 -32.25 -13.64
N ASN A 189 -9.43 -31.31 -14.58
CA ASN A 189 -9.89 -31.56 -15.95
C ASN A 189 -8.97 -32.52 -16.72
N LEU A 190 -7.66 -32.51 -16.44
CA LEU A 190 -6.70 -33.48 -17.02
C LEU A 190 -6.91 -34.88 -16.44
N GLY A 191 -7.09 -35.01 -15.12
CA GLY A 191 -7.40 -36.29 -14.48
C GLY A 191 -8.68 -36.93 -15.01
N ASN A 192 -9.71 -36.14 -15.30
CA ASN A 192 -10.97 -36.64 -15.87
C ASN A 192 -10.82 -37.08 -17.35
N LYS A 193 -9.84 -36.53 -18.08
CA LYS A 193 -9.57 -36.89 -19.48
C LYS A 193 -8.79 -38.19 -19.62
N ASP A 194 -7.84 -38.46 -18.73
CA ASP A 194 -7.07 -39.70 -18.72
C ASP A 194 -7.87 -40.88 -18.16
N SER A 195 -8.84 -40.62 -17.27
CA SER A 195 -9.80 -41.63 -16.78
C SER A 195 -10.67 -42.23 -17.90
N GLY A 196 -10.85 -41.50 -19.02
CA GLY A 196 -11.62 -41.95 -20.18
C GLY A 196 -10.80 -42.70 -21.25
N LYS A 197 -9.49 -42.89 -21.05
CA LYS A 197 -8.60 -43.57 -22.02
C LYS A 197 -8.08 -44.94 -21.57
N VAL A 198 -8.58 -45.46 -20.45
CA VAL A 198 -8.37 -46.87 -20.08
C VAL A 198 -9.55 -47.68 -20.61
N ARG A 199 -9.49 -48.07 -21.88
CA ARG A 199 -10.28 -49.18 -22.42
C ARG A 199 -9.58 -49.81 -23.62
#